data_AF-A0A5C5HFQ7-F1
#
_entry.id   AF-A0A5C5HFQ7-F1
#
_cell.length_a   1.000
_cell.length_b   1.000
_cell.length_c   1.000
_cell.angle_alpha   90.00
_cell.angle_beta   90.00
_cell.angle_gamma   90.00
#
_symmetry.space_group_name_H-M   'P 1'
#
loop_
_entity.id
_entity.type
_entity.pdbx_description
1 polymer ?
#
loop_
_entity_poly.entity_id
_entity_poly.type
_entity_poly.pdbx_seq_one_letter_code
_entity_poly.pdbx_strand_id
1 'polypeptide(L)' 'MFVADGLKADPDNNGWVLGWGVVRTSPWHLVGVYATRDVAETKAAELGVGYDAAYGSHRVGSDDFVTGTRFLD' A
#
# COMPACT_ATOMS: atom_id res chain seq x y z
N MET A 1 -9.36 -5.49 4.08
CA MET A 1 -7.99 -5.12 3.69
C MET A 1 -7.01 -5.80 4.63
N PHE A 2 -5.93 -6.39 4.11
CA PHE A 2 -4.86 -6.99 4.93
C PHE A 2 -3.85 -5.92 5.38
N VAL A 3 -3.31 -5.99 6.59
CA VAL A 3 -2.20 -5.14 7.05
C VAL A 3 -1.18 -6.03 7.73
N ALA A 4 0.07 -5.98 7.27
CA ALA A 4 1.15 -6.73 7.90
C ALA A 4 1.41 -6.23 9.32
N ASP A 5 1.72 -7.15 10.22
CA ASP A 5 2.16 -6.81 11.57
C ASP A 5 3.57 -6.20 11.56
N GLY A 6 3.86 -5.36 12.56
CA GLY A 6 5.21 -4.81 12.78
C GLY A 6 5.65 -3.75 11.77
N LEU A 7 4.74 -3.21 10.95
CA LEU A 7 5.03 -2.06 10.10
C LEU A 7 5.46 -0.86 10.96
N LYS A 8 6.43 -0.10 10.46
CA LYS A 8 6.95 1.08 11.16
C LYS A 8 5.87 2.16 11.17
N ALA A 9 5.71 2.85 12.29
CA ALA A 9 4.90 4.07 12.34
C ALA A 9 5.47 5.10 11.35
N ASP A 10 4.60 5.82 10.66
CA ASP A 10 4.98 6.96 9.85
C ASP A 10 5.29 8.15 10.79
N PRO A 11 6.53 8.66 10.80
CA PRO A 11 6.91 9.78 11.67
C PRO A 11 6.19 11.09 11.32
N ASP A 12 5.73 11.24 10.08
CA ASP A 12 5.10 12.46 9.58
C ASP A 12 3.57 12.43 9.70
N ASN A 13 2.98 11.23 9.80
CA ASN A 13 1.53 11.03 9.87
C ASN A 13 1.14 10.22 11.12
N ASN A 14 0.81 10.91 12.20
CA ASN A 14 0.42 10.26 13.46
C ASN A 14 -0.79 9.33 13.28
N GLY A 15 -0.67 8.09 13.73
CA GLY A 15 -1.69 7.04 13.55
C GLY A 15 -1.57 6.27 12.22
N TRP A 16 -0.50 6.51 11.44
CA TRP A 16 -0.25 5.82 10.18
C TRP A 16 0.98 4.92 10.28
N VAL A 17 1.07 3.95 9.37
CA VAL A 17 2.19 3.03 9.22
C VAL A 17 2.71 3.03 7.79
N LEU A 18 4.01 2.84 7.64
CA LEU A 18 4.70 2.75 6.35
C LEU A 18 4.75 1.31 5.85
N GLY A 19 4.41 1.10 4.58
CA GLY A 19 4.47 -0.21 3.94
C GLY A 19 4.18 -0.18 2.45
N TRP A 20 4.15 -1.37 1.84
CA TRP A 20 3.84 -1.56 0.42
C TRP A 20 2.35 -1.83 0.24
N GLY A 21 1.60 -0.83 -0.22
CA GLY A 21 0.19 -0.96 -0.55
C GLY A 21 -0.02 -1.63 -1.90
N VAL A 22 -1.01 -2.52 -1.98
CA VAL A 22 -1.54 -3.04 -3.24
C VAL A 22 -2.85 -2.31 -3.54
N VAL A 23 -2.82 -1.46 -4.57
CA VAL A 23 -3.86 -0.47 -4.84
C VAL A 23 -4.38 -0.56 -6.26
N ARG A 24 -5.66 -0.23 -6.46
CA ARG A 24 -6.24 0.16 -7.75
C ARG A 24 -6.77 1.58 -7.62
N THR A 25 -6.55 2.41 -8.64
CA THR A 25 -6.91 3.84 -8.61
C THR A 25 -8.33 4.12 -9.09
N SER A 26 -8.91 3.27 -9.94
CA SER A 26 -10.27 3.46 -10.48
C SER A 26 -11.04 2.14 -10.65
N PRO A 27 -12.12 1.91 -9.88
CA PRO A 27 -12.45 2.63 -8.64
C PRO A 27 -11.38 2.35 -7.58
N TRP A 28 -11.21 3.30 -6.65
CA TRP A 28 -10.28 3.18 -5.53
C TRP A 28 -10.48 1.86 -4.79
N HIS A 29 -9.40 1.14 -4.56
CA HIS A 29 -9.40 -0.06 -3.75
C HIS A 29 -8.00 -0.30 -3.18
N LEU A 30 -7.89 -0.33 -1.86
CA LEU A 30 -6.71 -0.78 -1.14
C LEU A 30 -6.90 -2.23 -0.68
N VAL A 31 -6.17 -3.15 -1.30
CA VAL A 31 -6.26 -4.58 -1.01
C VAL A 31 -5.58 -4.90 0.31
N GLY A 32 -4.39 -4.35 0.51
CA GLY A 32 -3.62 -4.52 1.73
C GLY A 32 -2.28 -3.80 1.70
N VAL A 33 -1.64 -3.78 2.87
CA VAL A 33 -0.34 -3.17 3.11
C VAL A 33 0.63 -4.24 3.61
N TYR A 34 1.69 -4.46 2.85
CA TYR A 34 2.66 -5.54 3.06
C TYR A 34 4.01 -4.99 3.51
N ALA A 35 4.79 -5.81 4.22
CA ALA A 35 6.10 -5.42 4.74
C ALA A 35 7.15 -5.24 3.63
N THR A 36 7.00 -5.95 2.51
CA THR A 36 8.02 -6.02 1.44
C THR A 36 7.41 -5.81 0.07
N ARG A 37 8.20 -5.21 -0.83
CA ARG A 37 7.86 -4.99 -2.23
C ARG A 37 7.44 -6.28 -2.94
N ASP A 38 8.26 -7.33 -2.85
CA ASP A 38 8.07 -8.58 -3.59
C ASP A 38 6.71 -9.24 -3.32
N VAL A 39 6.27 -9.23 -2.05
CA VAL A 39 4.96 -9.77 -1.65
C VAL A 39 3.83 -8.92 -2.24
N ALA A 40 3.96 -7.58 -2.19
CA ALA A 40 2.96 -6.68 -2.76
C ALA A 40 2.88 -6.79 -4.28
N GLU A 41 4.02 -6.85 -4.99
CA GLU A 41 4.08 -7.01 -6.44
C GLU A 41 3.52 -8.36 -6.90
N THR A 42 3.86 -9.45 -6.19
CA THR A 42 3.26 -10.77 -6.43
C THR A 42 1.74 -10.69 -6.29
N LYS A 43 1.25 -10.03 -5.23
CA LYS A 43 -0.19 -9.91 -5.00
C LYS A 43 -0.90 -9.05 -6.04
N ALA A 44 -0.27 -7.95 -6.46
CA ALA A 44 -0.78 -7.09 -7.53
C ALA A 44 -0.90 -7.88 -8.85
N ALA A 45 0.14 -8.66 -9.19
CA ALA A 45 0.15 -9.51 -10.38
C ALA A 45 -0.96 -10.58 -10.34
N GLU A 46 -1.20 -11.22 -9.19
CA GLU A 46 -2.31 -12.19 -9.00
C GLU A 46 -3.69 -11.57 -9.25
N LEU A 47 -3.89 -10.31 -8.85
CA LEU A 47 -5.16 -9.60 -9.02
C LEU A 47 -5.37 -9.08 -10.44
N GLY A 48 -4.28 -8.91 -11.19
CA GLY A 48 -4.28 -8.55 -12.59
C GLY A 48 -4.45 -7.05 -12.84
N VAL A 49 -4.98 -6.73 -14.02
CA VAL A 49 -4.97 -5.39 -14.60
C VAL A 49 -5.54 -4.33 -13.65
N GLY A 50 -4.78 -3.25 -13.46
CA GLY A 50 -5.18 -2.08 -12.67
C GLY A 50 -4.78 -2.13 -11.19
N TYR A 51 -4.20 -3.24 -10.72
CA TYR A 51 -3.55 -3.29 -9.42
C TYR A 51 -2.05 -3.07 -9.54
N ASP A 52 -1.52 -2.21 -8.67
CA ASP A 52 -0.10 -1.90 -8.58
C ASP A 52 0.37 -2.01 -7.11
N ALA A 53 1.66 -2.29 -6.94
CA ALA A 53 2.34 -2.16 -5.66
C ALA A 53 3.00 -0.79 -5.54
N ALA A 54 2.77 -0.09 -4.43
CA ALA A 54 3.37 1.22 -4.17
C ALA A 54 3.79 1.33 -2.71
N TYR A 55 4.95 1.95 -2.44
CA TYR A 55 5.37 2.23 -1.08
C TYR A 55 4.73 3.53 -0.59
N GLY A 56 4.13 3.51 0.58
CA GLY A 56 3.39 4.65 1.08
C GLY A 56 3.01 4.51 2.55
N SER A 57 2.17 5.45 2.97
CA SER A 57 1.64 5.56 4.32
C SER A 57 0.18 5.14 4.34
N HIS A 58 -0.18 4.35 5.35
CA HIS A 58 -1.52 3.82 5.57
C HIS A 58 -2.07 4.24 6.93
N ARG A 59 -3.28 4.80 6.98
CA ARG A 59 -3.96 5.12 8.24
C ARG A 59 -4.56 3.87 8.88
N VAL A 60 -4.09 3.51 10.07
CA VAL A 60 -4.57 2.30 10.76
C VAL A 60 -6.08 2.38 10.99
N GLY A 61 -6.81 1.34 10.53
CA GLY A 61 -8.25 1.21 10.72
C GLY A 61 -9.12 1.84 9.63
N SER A 62 -8.55 2.40 8.56
CA SER A 62 -9.31 2.83 7.37
C SER A 62 -8.81 2.13 6.08
N ASP A 63 -9.27 2.57 4.92
CA ASP A 63 -8.71 2.23 3.60
C ASP A 63 -7.91 3.40 3.00
N ASP A 64 -7.58 4.40 3.83
CA ASP A 64 -6.77 5.53 3.41
C ASP A 64 -5.33 5.07 3.18
N PHE A 65 -4.78 5.43 2.02
CA PHE A 65 -3.40 5.19 1.68
C PHE A 65 -2.88 6.32 0.81
N VAL A 66 -1.72 6.86 1.19
CA VAL A 66 -1.02 7.88 0.42
C VAL A 66 0.32 7.32 -0.03
N THR A 67 0.57 7.41 -1.33
CA THR A 67 1.85 7.05 -1.93
C THR A 67 2.39 8.26 -2.68
N GLY A 68 3.71 8.36 -2.77
CA GLY A 68 4.33 9.33 -3.68
C GLY A 68 3.96 9.03 -5.13
N THR A 69 3.93 10.07 -5.95
CA THR A 69 3.81 9.93 -7.41
C THR A 69 5.01 9.12 -7.90
N ARG A 70 4.75 8.02 -8.62
CA ARG A 70 5.77 7.25 -9.31
C ARG A 70 6.54 8.21 -10.23
N PHE A 71 7.79 8.54 -9.91
CA PHE A 71 8.75 8.98 -10.91
C PHE A 71 8.97 7.76 -11.80
N LEU A 72 8.19 7.69 -12.87
CA LEU A 72 8.46 6.80 -13.99
C LEU A 72 9.67 7.39 -14.70
N ASP A 73 10.84 6.87 -14.36
CA ASP A 73 11.96 6.80 -15.29
C ASP A 73 11.86 5.46 -16.04
#